data_AF-A0A1F9ZYR4-F1
#
_entry.id   AF-A0A1F9ZYR4-F1
#
_cell.length_a   1.000
_cell.length_b   1.000
_cell.length_c   1.000
_cell.angle_alpha   90.00
_cell.angle_beta   90.00
_cell.angle_gamma   90.00
#
_symmetry.space_group_name_H-M   'P 1'
#
loop_
_entity.id
_entity.type
_entity.pdbx_description
1 polymer ?
#
loop_
_entity_poly.entity_id
_entity_poly.type
_entity_poly.pdbx_seq_one_letter_code
_entity_poly.pdbx_strand_id
1 'polypeptide(L)'
;MVECEFPECTTFGSVVRFALELEKGAAGVYEELAKAVPSAALFKELAAAHKKRGGMLENMRQQKLNEMILEPIQDMEREKYIIDTKVPKVSDAKQAAKVVMKIEETSSKFYTDASKSAKSIMAEAYRFMDKMSKDNLAYKAKLETL
;
A
#
# COMPACT_ATOMS: atom_id res chain seq x y z
N MET A 1 -0.43 -14.47 9.73
CA MET A 1 -1.17 -13.85 8.59
C MET A 1 -1.62 -12.50 9.08
N VAL A 2 -1.35 -11.43 8.33
CA VAL A 2 -1.88 -10.11 8.70
C VAL A 2 -3.34 -10.07 8.27
N GLU A 3 -4.25 -9.86 9.22
CA GLU A 3 -5.68 -9.76 8.93
C GLU A 3 -5.97 -8.42 8.24
N CYS A 4 -6.36 -8.50 6.96
CA CYS A 4 -6.74 -7.37 6.14
C CYS A 4 -8.09 -7.65 5.48
N GLU A 5 -8.96 -6.66 5.45
CA GLU A 5 -10.29 -6.75 4.82
C GLU A 5 -10.36 -5.77 3.65
N PHE A 6 -9.95 -6.21 2.46
CA PHE A 6 -9.92 -5.38 1.26
C PHE A 6 -11.34 -5.09 0.73
N PRO A 7 -11.86 -3.84 0.87
CA PRO A 7 -13.20 -3.50 0.42
C PRO A 7 -13.28 -3.41 -1.11
N GLU A 8 -14.49 -3.31 -1.65
CA GLU A 8 -14.67 -2.91 -3.05
C GLU A 8 -14.24 -1.46 -3.28
N CYS A 9 -13.71 -1.15 -4.46
CA CYS A 9 -13.25 0.19 -4.84
C CYS A 9 -14.32 0.96 -5.65
N THR A 10 -15.57 0.96 -5.19
CA THR A 10 -16.71 1.58 -5.90
C THR A 10 -16.92 3.06 -5.59
N THR A 11 -16.34 3.58 -4.50
CA THR A 11 -16.38 5.01 -4.19
C THR A 11 -15.02 5.52 -3.74
N PHE A 12 -14.82 6.83 -3.79
CA PHE A 12 -13.54 7.40 -3.34
C PHE A 12 -13.26 7.09 -1.86
N GLY A 13 -14.29 7.10 -1.00
CA GLY A 13 -14.17 6.67 0.38
C GLY A 13 -13.75 5.20 0.53
N SER A 14 -14.25 4.31 -0.32
CA SER A 14 -13.86 2.89 -0.29
C SER A 14 -12.46 2.65 -0.87
N VAL A 15 -12.01 3.45 -1.83
CA VAL A 15 -10.61 3.48 -2.31
C VAL A 15 -9.66 3.87 -1.17
N VAL A 16 -9.98 4.88 -0.36
CA VAL A 16 -9.13 5.24 0.78
C VAL A 16 -9.13 4.16 1.86
N ARG A 17 -10.26 3.49 2.10
CA ARG A 17 -10.30 2.31 2.99
C ARG A 17 -9.44 1.16 2.45
N PHE A 18 -9.47 0.91 1.15
CA PHE A 18 -8.59 -0.07 0.51
C PHE A 18 -7.12 0.29 0.72
N ALA A 19 -6.76 1.56 0.52
CA ALA A 19 -5.40 2.05 0.73
C ALA A 19 -4.94 1.81 2.18
N LEU A 20 -5.80 2.05 3.18
CA LEU A 20 -5.49 1.78 4.59
C LEU A 20 -5.18 0.30 4.85
N GLU A 21 -5.98 -0.61 4.30
CA GLU A 21 -5.77 -2.05 4.43
C GLU A 21 -4.52 -2.52 3.70
N LEU A 22 -4.21 -1.91 2.55
CA LEU A 22 -2.99 -2.15 1.79
C LEU A 22 -1.75 -1.74 2.59
N GLU A 23 -1.73 -0.54 3.18
CA GLU A 23 -0.64 -0.06 4.02
C GLU A 23 -0.45 -0.93 5.28
N LYS A 24 -1.55 -1.31 5.92
CA LYS A 24 -1.55 -2.22 7.08
C LYS A 24 -0.97 -3.59 6.72
N GLY A 25 -1.44 -4.18 5.62
CA GLY A 25 -1.01 -5.49 5.14
C GLY A 25 0.46 -5.50 4.76
N ALA A 26 0.91 -4.51 3.98
CA ALA A 26 2.32 -4.36 3.59
C ALA A 26 3.21 -4.21 4.82
N ALA A 27 2.90 -3.27 5.72
CA ALA A 27 3.66 -3.06 6.94
C ALA A 27 3.76 -4.34 7.77
N GLY A 28 2.65 -5.04 8.00
CA GLY A 28 2.65 -6.26 8.80
C GLY A 28 3.48 -7.38 8.17
N VAL A 29 3.41 -7.58 6.84
CA VAL A 29 4.25 -8.58 6.16
C VAL A 29 5.73 -8.22 6.30
N TYR A 30 6.09 -6.94 6.15
CA TYR A 30 7.47 -6.50 6.22
C TYR A 30 8.05 -6.65 7.63
N GLU A 31 7.25 -6.42 8.68
CA GLU A 31 7.67 -6.67 10.07
C GLU A 31 7.93 -8.14 10.35
N GLU A 32 7.09 -9.03 9.84
CA GLU A 32 7.30 -10.46 10.01
C GLU A 32 8.52 -10.96 9.23
N LEU A 33 8.72 -10.50 8.00
CA LEU A 33 9.93 -10.80 7.23
C LEU A 33 11.19 -10.28 7.94
N ALA A 34 11.13 -9.08 8.53
CA ALA A 34 12.24 -8.51 9.30
C ALA A 34 12.60 -9.34 10.55
N LYS A 35 11.68 -10.13 11.10
CA LYS A 35 11.98 -11.05 12.20
C LYS A 35 12.63 -12.34 11.70
N ALA A 36 12.35 -12.74 10.45
CA ALA A 36 12.73 -14.02 9.90
C ALA A 36 14.13 -14.04 9.23
N VAL A 37 14.66 -12.90 8.77
CA VAL A 37 15.89 -12.88 7.94
C VAL A 37 17.01 -11.97 8.47
N PRO A 38 18.30 -12.30 8.21
CA PRO A 38 19.46 -11.56 8.74
C PRO A 38 19.69 -10.11 8.25
N SER A 39 18.90 -9.60 7.29
CA SER A 39 19.02 -8.22 6.76
C SER A 39 17.77 -7.39 7.04
N ALA A 40 17.35 -7.40 8.31
CA ALA A 40 16.08 -6.83 8.78
C ALA A 40 15.97 -5.30 8.68
N ALA A 41 17.08 -4.56 8.56
CA ALA A 41 17.06 -3.10 8.67
C ALA A 41 16.21 -2.45 7.59
N LEU A 42 16.35 -2.87 6.33
CA LEU A 42 15.55 -2.34 5.23
C LEU A 42 14.07 -2.69 5.40
N PHE A 43 13.75 -3.93 5.76
CA PHE A 43 12.35 -4.35 5.94
C PHE A 43 11.68 -3.60 7.11
N LYS A 44 12.41 -3.30 8.19
CA LYS A 44 11.93 -2.44 9.29
C LYS A 44 11.70 -1.00 8.83
N GLU A 45 12.60 -0.45 8.03
CA GLU A 45 12.47 0.89 7.45
C GLU A 45 11.20 0.99 6.58
N LEU A 46 10.99 0.01 5.68
CA LEU A 46 9.80 -0.05 4.84
C LEU A 46 8.52 -0.21 5.67
N ALA A 47 8.51 -1.13 6.65
CA ALA A 47 7.38 -1.29 7.55
C ALA A 47 7.00 0.04 8.25
N ALA A 48 7.99 0.77 8.76
CA ALA A 48 7.77 2.06 9.40
C ALA A 48 7.25 3.12 8.42
N ALA A 49 7.75 3.14 7.18
CA ALA A 49 7.27 4.03 6.13
C ALA A 49 5.79 3.77 5.81
N HIS A 50 5.39 2.51 5.63
CA HIS A 50 4.01 2.12 5.37
C HIS A 50 3.07 2.44 6.55
N LYS A 51 3.50 2.20 7.80
CA LYS A 51 2.73 2.64 8.98
C LYS A 51 2.49 4.15 9.02
N LYS A 52 3.52 4.94 8.69
CA LYS A 52 3.41 6.40 8.60
C LYS A 52 2.41 6.83 7.52
N ARG A 53 2.41 6.15 6.36
CA ARG A 53 1.43 6.40 5.30
C ARG A 53 0.01 6.06 5.73
N GLY A 54 -0.19 4.94 6.41
CA GLY A 54 -1.48 4.58 7.01
C GLY A 54 -2.02 5.69 7.92
N GLY A 55 -1.16 6.26 8.78
CA GLY A 55 -1.55 7.41 9.62
C GLY A 55 -1.92 8.67 8.81
N MET A 56 -1.21 8.95 7.71
CA MET A 56 -1.54 10.08 6.82
C MET A 56 -2.87 9.87 6.10
N LEU A 57 -3.14 8.66 5.61
CA LEU A 57 -4.41 8.29 4.99
C LEU A 57 -5.58 8.40 5.98
N GLU A 58 -5.38 7.97 7.22
CA GLU A 58 -6.42 8.03 8.24
C GLU A 58 -6.74 9.49 8.61
N ASN A 59 -5.72 10.35 8.73
CA ASN A 59 -5.92 11.79 8.92
C ASN A 59 -6.67 12.42 7.74
N MET A 60 -6.29 12.08 6.49
CA MET A 60 -7.00 12.54 5.29
C MET A 60 -8.47 12.08 5.32
N ARG A 61 -8.72 10.83 5.71
CA ARG A 61 -10.06 10.25 5.85
C ARG A 61 -10.92 11.01 6.86
N GLN A 62 -10.38 11.28 8.04
CA GLN A 62 -11.13 11.94 9.12
C GLN A 62 -11.41 13.42 8.85
N GLN A 63 -10.47 14.13 8.22
CA GLN A 63 -10.56 15.57 8.04
C GLN A 63 -11.21 16.01 6.73
N LYS A 64 -11.10 15.21 5.66
CA LYS A 64 -11.40 15.67 4.29
C LYS A 64 -12.48 14.86 3.58
N LEU A 65 -12.82 13.69 4.12
CA LEU A 65 -13.63 12.70 3.41
C LEU A 65 -15.05 12.56 3.93
N ASN A 66 -15.51 13.37 4.91
CA ASN A 66 -16.88 13.32 5.41
C ASN A 66 -17.94 13.69 4.35
N GLU A 67 -17.56 14.40 3.29
CA GLU A 67 -18.47 14.85 2.22
C GLU A 67 -18.26 14.11 0.87
N MET A 68 -17.10 13.44 0.69
CA MET A 68 -16.64 12.85 -0.60
C MET A 68 -16.68 11.31 -0.64
N ILE A 69 -17.62 10.70 0.09
CA ILE A 69 -17.75 9.23 0.19
C ILE A 69 -18.55 8.67 -0.99
N LEU A 70 -19.22 9.54 -1.76
CA LEU A 70 -20.28 9.15 -2.70
C LEU A 70 -19.87 9.23 -4.17
N GLU A 71 -18.72 9.83 -4.47
CA GLU A 71 -18.18 9.92 -5.83
C GLU A 71 -17.92 8.50 -6.35
N PRO A 72 -18.62 8.09 -7.41
CA PRO A 72 -18.51 6.74 -7.93
C PRO A 72 -17.15 6.56 -8.61
N ILE A 73 -16.54 5.41 -8.39
CA ILE A 73 -15.33 4.94 -9.06
C ILE A 73 -15.69 3.72 -9.89
N GLN A 74 -15.43 3.77 -11.19
CA GLN A 74 -15.80 2.69 -12.13
C GLN A 74 -14.58 1.87 -12.58
N ASP A 75 -13.38 2.45 -12.53
CA ASP A 75 -12.19 1.88 -13.18
C ASP A 75 -11.24 1.15 -12.23
N MET A 76 -11.71 0.77 -11.04
CA MET A 76 -10.89 0.08 -10.03
C MET A 76 -11.54 -1.25 -9.60
N GLU A 77 -11.01 -2.34 -10.15
CA GLU A 77 -11.37 -3.71 -9.73
C GLU A 77 -10.43 -4.16 -8.60
N ARG A 78 -10.98 -4.41 -7.41
CA ARG A 78 -10.18 -4.68 -6.20
C ARG A 78 -9.24 -5.88 -6.36
N GLU A 79 -9.65 -6.90 -7.13
CA GLU A 79 -8.93 -8.16 -7.31
C GLU A 79 -7.56 -7.94 -7.94
N LYS A 80 -7.37 -6.84 -8.68
CA LYS A 80 -6.09 -6.46 -9.30
C LYS A 80 -5.06 -5.96 -8.29
N TYR A 81 -5.48 -5.65 -7.06
CA TYR A 81 -4.70 -4.93 -6.06
C TYR A 81 -4.55 -5.67 -4.73
N ILE A 82 -5.23 -6.81 -4.56
CA ILE A 82 -5.10 -7.62 -3.34
C ILE A 82 -3.68 -8.16 -3.24
N ILE A 83 -3.03 -7.86 -2.12
CA ILE A 83 -1.69 -8.36 -1.79
C ILE A 83 -1.79 -9.65 -0.97
N ASP A 84 -0.77 -10.50 -1.07
CA ASP A 84 -0.67 -11.68 -0.22
C ASP A 84 -0.15 -11.27 1.17
N THR A 85 -1.03 -11.38 2.18
CA THR A 85 -0.70 -11.08 3.58
C THR A 85 -0.21 -12.30 4.36
N LYS A 86 -0.10 -13.46 3.69
CA LYS A 86 0.54 -14.64 4.26
C LYS A 86 2.04 -14.50 4.10
N VAL A 87 2.73 -14.50 5.23
CA VAL A 87 4.19 -14.43 5.27
C VAL A 87 4.73 -15.81 4.91
N PRO A 88 5.41 -15.97 3.76
CA PRO A 88 6.01 -17.25 3.41
C PRO A 88 7.16 -17.57 4.36
N LYS A 89 7.41 -18.87 4.58
CA LYS A 89 8.63 -19.32 5.26
C LYS A 89 9.81 -19.06 4.33
N VAL A 90 10.57 -18.01 4.61
CA VAL A 90 11.80 -17.65 3.90
C VAL A 90 12.97 -17.73 4.86
N SER A 91 14.14 -18.13 4.36
CA SER A 91 15.35 -18.31 5.16
C SER A 91 16.47 -17.34 4.78
N ASP A 92 16.30 -16.57 3.70
CA ASP A 92 17.29 -15.61 3.24
C ASP A 92 16.66 -14.27 2.79
N ALA A 93 17.48 -13.23 2.78
CA ALA A 93 17.04 -11.86 2.48
C ALA A 93 16.58 -11.67 1.03
N LYS A 94 17.08 -12.46 0.07
CA LYS A 94 16.70 -12.35 -1.35
C LYS A 94 15.31 -12.90 -1.59
N GLN A 95 14.97 -14.01 -0.96
CA GLN A 95 13.62 -14.56 -0.98
C GLN A 95 12.62 -13.60 -0.32
N ALA A 96 12.97 -13.03 0.83
CA ALA A 96 12.16 -11.99 1.48
C ALA A 96 11.98 -10.76 0.57
N ALA A 97 13.06 -10.28 -0.07
CA ALA A 97 12.99 -9.13 -0.97
C ALA A 97 12.03 -9.35 -2.14
N LYS A 98 11.98 -10.55 -2.74
CA LYS A 98 11.02 -10.88 -3.81
C LYS A 98 9.55 -10.74 -3.35
N VAL A 99 9.25 -11.14 -2.12
CA VAL A 99 7.90 -10.99 -1.54
C VAL A 99 7.55 -9.51 -1.40
N VAL A 100 8.47 -8.73 -0.83
CA VAL A 100 8.30 -7.28 -0.65
C VAL A 100 8.12 -6.58 -1.99
N MET A 101 8.99 -6.87 -2.97
CA MET A 101 8.92 -6.29 -4.32
C MET A 101 7.57 -6.54 -5.00
N LYS A 102 6.98 -7.73 -4.85
CA LYS A 102 5.66 -8.04 -5.41
C LYS A 102 4.57 -7.17 -4.77
N ILE A 103 4.63 -6.98 -3.45
CA ILE A 103 3.70 -6.11 -2.73
C ILE A 103 3.88 -4.65 -3.17
N GLU A 104 5.12 -4.17 -3.30
CA GLU A 104 5.42 -2.80 -3.76
C GLU A 104 4.92 -2.55 -5.19
N GLU A 105 5.09 -3.52 -6.09
CA GLU A 105 4.58 -3.44 -7.46
C GLU A 105 3.05 -3.35 -7.51
N THR A 106 2.36 -4.25 -6.79
CA THR A 106 0.90 -4.22 -6.69
C THR A 106 0.40 -2.91 -6.05
N SER A 107 1.09 -2.43 -5.02
CA SER A 107 0.75 -1.17 -4.34
C SER A 107 0.96 0.04 -5.25
N SER A 108 2.05 0.07 -6.01
CA SER A 108 2.31 1.12 -6.99
C SER A 108 1.21 1.17 -8.06
N LYS A 109 0.78 0.00 -8.55
CA LYS A 109 -0.32 -0.08 -9.52
C LYS A 109 -1.62 0.47 -8.93
N PHE A 110 -1.97 0.06 -7.71
CA PHE A 110 -3.14 0.58 -7.00
C PHE A 110 -3.09 2.11 -6.87
N TYR A 111 -1.99 2.67 -6.36
CA TYR A 111 -1.86 4.11 -6.17
C TYR A 111 -1.83 4.90 -7.47
N THR A 112 -1.29 4.31 -8.54
CA THR A 112 -1.32 4.90 -9.87
C THR A 112 -2.75 5.08 -10.36
N ASP A 113 -3.57 4.04 -10.24
CA ASP A 113 -4.97 4.08 -10.68
C ASP A 113 -5.82 4.94 -9.75
N ALA A 114 -5.64 4.80 -8.43
CA ALA A 114 -6.29 5.63 -7.43
C ALA A 114 -5.99 7.13 -7.62
N SER A 115 -4.75 7.49 -8.00
CA SER A 115 -4.39 8.88 -8.28
C SER A 115 -5.20 9.45 -9.45
N LYS A 116 -5.40 8.68 -10.52
CA LYS A 116 -6.19 9.12 -11.69
C LYS A 116 -7.63 9.40 -11.28
N SER A 117 -8.22 8.52 -10.47
CA SER A 117 -9.55 8.69 -9.90
C SER A 117 -9.64 9.91 -8.97
N ALA A 118 -8.61 10.14 -8.15
CA ALA A 118 -8.57 11.29 -7.24
C ALA A 118 -8.38 12.64 -7.95
N LYS A 119 -7.86 12.66 -9.17
CA LYS A 119 -7.50 13.89 -9.91
C LYS A 119 -8.68 14.83 -10.12
N SER A 120 -9.88 14.30 -10.32
CA SER A 120 -11.12 15.08 -10.48
C SER A 120 -11.84 15.37 -9.16
N ILE A 121 -11.42 14.74 -8.05
CA ILE A 121 -12.12 14.79 -6.76
C ILE A 121 -11.39 15.72 -5.79
N MET A 122 -10.10 15.45 -5.53
CA MET A 122 -9.31 16.20 -4.57
C MET A 122 -7.83 16.24 -4.99
N ALA A 123 -7.34 17.43 -5.34
CA ALA A 123 -5.96 17.64 -5.80
C ALA A 123 -4.91 17.18 -4.78
N GLU A 124 -5.20 17.31 -3.48
CA GLU A 124 -4.32 16.83 -2.41
C GLU A 124 -4.22 15.29 -2.39
N ALA A 125 -5.34 14.58 -2.51
CA ALA A 125 -5.33 13.12 -2.62
C ALA A 125 -4.62 12.64 -3.88
N TYR A 126 -4.85 13.30 -5.02
CA TYR A 126 -4.12 13.02 -6.25
C TYR A 126 -2.61 13.09 -6.05
N ARG A 127 -2.11 14.20 -5.49
CA ARG A 127 -0.66 14.38 -5.23
C ARG A 127 -0.13 13.36 -4.24
N PHE A 128 -0.89 13.05 -3.20
CA PHE A 128 -0.51 12.04 -2.22
C PHE A 128 -0.39 10.66 -2.88
N MET A 129 -1.42 10.19 -3.58
CA MET A 129 -1.46 8.88 -4.22
C MET A 129 -0.40 8.76 -5.33
N ASP A 130 -0.22 9.78 -6.17
CA ASP A 130 0.84 9.83 -7.18
C ASP A 130 2.23 9.70 -6.56
N LYS A 131 2.46 10.37 -5.42
CA LYS A 131 3.71 10.23 -4.66
C LYS A 131 3.88 8.82 -4.12
N MET A 132 2.84 8.21 -3.53
CA MET A 132 2.94 6.85 -2.98
C MET A 132 3.31 5.84 -4.06
N SER A 133 2.68 5.94 -5.24
CA SER A 133 3.02 5.10 -6.40
C SER A 133 4.50 5.14 -6.76
N LYS A 134 5.08 6.36 -6.83
CA LYS A 134 6.49 6.58 -7.16
C LYS A 134 7.42 6.04 -6.07
N ASP A 135 7.08 6.30 -4.82
CA ASP A 135 7.87 5.81 -3.70
C ASP A 135 7.86 4.26 -3.65
N ASN A 136 6.73 3.60 -3.94
CA ASN A 136 6.67 2.13 -4.01
C ASN A 136 7.60 1.57 -5.10
N LEU A 137 7.66 2.21 -6.28
CA LEU A 137 8.61 1.81 -7.33
C LEU A 137 10.06 2.03 -6.89
N ALA A 138 10.34 3.12 -6.17
CA ALA A 138 11.67 3.37 -5.62
C ALA A 138 12.06 2.31 -4.58
N TYR A 139 11.13 1.85 -3.74
CA TYR A 139 11.36 0.75 -2.80
C TYR A 139 11.61 -0.56 -3.52
N LYS A 140 10.81 -0.89 -4.54
CA LYS A 140 11.06 -2.06 -5.40
C LYS A 140 12.46 -2.02 -6.01
N ALA A 141 12.88 -0.89 -6.59
CA ALA A 141 14.21 -0.75 -7.17
C ALA A 141 15.33 -0.88 -6.12
N LYS A 142 15.13 -0.34 -4.90
CA LYS A 142 16.09 -0.52 -3.79
C LYS A 142 16.22 -2.00 -3.41
N LEU A 143 15.13 -2.75 -3.42
CA LEU A 143 15.10 -4.19 -3.11
C LEU A 143 15.75 -5.06 -4.19
N GLU A 144 15.73 -4.63 -5.46
CA GLU A 144 16.41 -5.33 -6.57
C GLU A 144 17.93 -5.37 -6.42
N THR A 145 18.48 -4.50 -5.56
CA THR A 145 19.94 -4.41 -5.30
C THR A 145 20.44 -5.31 -4.16
N LEU A 146 19.55 -6.07 -3.49
CA LEU A 146 19.87 -7.03 -2.43
C LEU A 146 20.30 -8.41 -2.97
#